data_AF-A0A820PKE4-F1
#
_entry.id   AF-A0A820PKE4-F1
#
_cell.length_a   1.000
_cell.length_b   1.000
_cell.length_c   1.000
_cell.angle_alpha   90.00
_cell.angle_beta   90.00
_cell.angle_gamma   90.00
#
_symmetry.space_group_name_H-M   'P 1'
#
loop_
_entity.id
_entity.type
_entity.pdbx_description
1 polymer ?
#
loop_
_entity_poly.entity_id
_entity_poly.type
_entity_poly.pdbx_seq_one_letter_code
_entity_poly.pdbx_strand_id
1 'polypeptide(L)'
;MYDNRSICIRPVGKFGPRCFFLNKTGCNANLCSDNDRCIAGDEKYFTMDYFCLCLQGFTDSKCGNRERKIEFHCLEPIFLPQEIFIHFVHISSKHDPSYELSGDGVTQTTMISKIKYQETSTSVYYAGELHLIFLEFRQ
;
A
#
# COMPACT_ATOMS: atom_id res chain seq x y z
N MET A 1 25.02 13.64 30.33
CA MET A 1 23.68 13.63 30.94
C MET A 1 22.69 13.12 29.89
N TYR A 2 22.22 11.88 30.02
CA TYR A 2 21.10 11.38 29.21
C TYR A 2 19.83 12.03 29.75
N ASP A 3 19.25 12.94 28.98
CA ASP A 3 18.04 13.64 29.38
C ASP A 3 16.85 12.69 29.29
N ASN A 4 16.20 12.44 30.43
CA ASN A 4 15.16 11.43 30.64
C ASN A 4 13.81 11.90 30.05
N ARG A 5 13.84 12.46 28.85
CA ARG A 5 12.67 13.05 28.19
C ARG A 5 11.86 11.94 27.54
N SER A 6 10.58 11.85 27.93
CA SER A 6 9.61 10.98 27.26
C SER A 6 9.57 11.30 25.76
N ILE A 7 9.88 10.32 24.91
CA ILE A 7 9.72 10.43 23.46
C ILE A 7 8.23 10.34 23.13
N CYS A 8 7.72 11.31 22.38
CA CYS A 8 6.37 11.22 21.85
C CYS A 8 6.37 10.52 20.49
N ILE A 9 5.81 9.32 20.44
CA ILE A 9 5.50 8.64 19.18
C ILE A 9 4.27 9.34 18.59
N ARG A 10 4.47 10.07 17.49
CA ARG A 10 3.44 10.93 16.87
C ARG A 10 2.23 10.11 16.42
N PRO A 11 1.04 10.33 17.04
CA PRO A 11 -0.21 9.84 16.48
C PRO A 11 -0.50 10.56 15.16
N VAL A 12 -1.25 9.90 14.28
CA VAL A 12 -1.69 10.49 13.00
C VAL A 12 -2.42 11.82 13.27
N GLY A 13 -2.03 12.87 12.53
CA GLY A 13 -2.62 14.21 12.65
C GLY A 13 -2.19 15.01 13.88
N LYS A 14 -1.17 14.57 14.63
CA LYS A 14 -0.60 15.33 15.76
C LYS A 14 0.89 15.62 15.59
N PHE A 15 1.30 16.84 15.96
CA PHE A 15 2.62 17.39 15.66
C PHE A 15 3.26 18.08 16.89
N GLY A 16 4.55 18.40 16.74
CA GLY A 16 5.38 19.03 17.77
C GLY A 16 6.03 18.06 18.77
N PRO A 17 6.92 18.57 19.64
CA PRO A 17 7.77 17.75 20.53
C PRO A 17 7.01 16.93 21.58
N ARG A 18 5.71 17.22 21.77
CA ARG A 18 4.81 16.49 22.67
C ARG A 18 3.53 16.00 21.98
N CYS A 19 3.45 16.05 20.65
CA CYS A 19 2.29 15.65 19.86
C CYS A 19 0.94 16.24 20.31
N PHE A 20 0.91 17.51 20.73
CA PHE A 20 -0.34 18.18 21.14
C PHE A 20 -0.97 19.03 20.05
N PHE A 21 -0.19 19.44 19.04
CA PHE A 21 -0.71 20.34 18.00
C PHE A 21 -1.46 19.52 16.96
N LEU A 22 -2.68 19.93 16.62
CA LEU A 22 -3.45 19.40 15.49
C LEU A 22 -3.10 20.22 14.25
N ASN A 23 -2.63 19.57 13.19
CA ASN A 23 -2.52 20.24 11.89
C ASN A 23 -3.87 20.07 11.18
N LYS A 24 -4.64 21.16 11.15
CA LYS A 24 -5.90 21.23 10.41
C LYS A 24 -5.73 21.93 9.06
N THR A 25 -4.59 22.53 8.79
CA THR A 25 -4.41 23.50 7.70
C THR A 25 -4.26 22.85 6.32
N GLY A 26 -3.85 21.57 6.26
CA GLY A 26 -3.68 20.83 5.00
C GLY A 26 -4.87 19.96 4.56
N CYS A 27 -5.77 19.60 5.47
CA CYS A 27 -6.84 18.63 5.20
C CYS A 27 -8.22 19.30 5.12
N ASN A 28 -8.60 19.72 3.91
CA ASN A 28 -9.96 20.16 3.60
C ASN A 28 -10.87 18.96 3.26
N ALA A 29 -12.19 19.19 3.28
CA ALA A 29 -13.16 18.18 2.83
C ALA A 29 -12.90 17.77 1.36
N ASN A 30 -13.03 16.48 1.07
CA ASN A 30 -12.93 15.87 -0.27
C ASN A 30 -11.52 15.84 -0.92
N LEU A 31 -10.44 15.92 -0.14
CA LEU A 31 -9.08 15.77 -0.67
C LEU A 31 -8.69 14.31 -0.94
N CYS A 32 -9.15 13.40 -0.10
CA CYS A 32 -9.06 11.95 -0.29
C CYS A 32 -10.45 11.40 -0.60
N SER A 33 -10.52 10.25 -1.27
CA SER A 33 -11.77 9.53 -1.51
C SER A 33 -12.49 9.16 -0.21
N ASP A 34 -13.81 8.93 -0.32
CA ASP A 34 -14.67 8.63 0.82
C ASP A 34 -14.15 7.42 1.64
N ASN A 35 -13.97 7.64 2.95
CA ASN A 35 -13.40 6.73 3.97
C ASN A 35 -11.87 6.70 4.12
N ASP A 36 -11.11 7.43 3.31
CA ASP A 36 -9.65 7.52 3.46
C ASP A 36 -9.20 8.60 4.45
N ARG A 37 -7.98 8.46 4.98
CA ARG A 37 -7.45 9.39 5.99
C ARG A 37 -6.51 10.41 5.38
N CYS A 38 -6.92 11.68 5.38
CA CYS A 38 -6.04 12.79 5.08
C CYS A 38 -5.08 13.06 6.24
N ILE A 39 -3.79 13.22 5.93
CA ILE A 39 -2.77 13.67 6.86
C ILE A 39 -2.17 14.95 6.33
N ALA A 40 -2.26 16.02 7.10
CA ALA A 40 -1.64 17.28 6.75
C ALA A 40 -0.11 17.18 6.85
N GLY A 41 0.58 17.74 5.85
CA GLY A 41 2.03 17.76 5.76
C GLY A 41 2.67 18.58 6.88
N ASP A 42 3.89 18.22 7.28
CA ASP A 42 4.64 19.00 8.27
C ASP A 42 5.14 20.29 7.60
N GLU A 43 4.82 21.45 8.18
CA GLU A 43 5.16 22.79 7.67
C GLU A 43 6.67 22.99 7.41
N LYS A 44 7.53 22.13 7.97
CA LYS A 44 8.98 22.15 7.72
C LYS A 44 9.39 21.60 6.35
N TYR A 45 8.53 20.78 5.74
CA TYR A 45 8.77 20.16 4.45
C TYR A 45 7.85 20.83 3.42
N PHE A 46 8.37 21.87 2.76
CA PHE A 46 7.71 22.75 1.78
C PHE A 46 7.10 22.07 0.53
N THR A 47 6.98 20.74 0.48
CA THR A 47 6.73 20.01 -0.76
C THR A 47 5.29 19.52 -0.95
N MET A 48 4.50 19.28 0.12
CA MET A 48 3.05 19.01 0.02
C MET A 48 2.27 19.40 1.28
N ASP A 49 1.13 20.08 1.11
CA ASP A 49 0.24 20.50 2.21
C ASP A 49 -0.48 19.33 2.89
N TYR A 50 -0.65 18.20 2.18
CA TYR A 50 -1.28 16.99 2.68
C TYR A 50 -0.86 15.74 1.91
N PHE A 51 -1.16 14.57 2.48
CA PHE A 51 -1.08 13.27 1.84
C PHE A 51 -2.24 12.38 2.30
N CYS A 52 -2.70 11.49 1.42
CA CYS A 52 -3.76 10.54 1.74
C CYS A 52 -3.17 9.19 2.17
N LEU A 53 -3.65 8.65 3.28
CA LEU A 53 -3.48 7.24 3.62
C LEU A 53 -4.66 6.46 3.05
N CYS A 54 -4.39 5.71 2.00
CA CYS A 54 -5.38 4.88 1.35
C CYS A 54 -5.68 3.63 2.17
N LEU A 55 -6.96 3.30 2.26
CA LEU A 55 -7.40 1.99 2.69
C LEU A 55 -6.89 0.91 1.73
N GLN A 56 -6.78 -0.31 2.25
CA GLN A 56 -6.36 -1.45 1.45
C GLN A 56 -7.29 -1.63 0.24
N GLY A 57 -6.71 -1.77 -0.95
CA GLY A 57 -7.46 -1.86 -2.20
C GLY A 57 -7.74 -0.53 -2.88
N PHE A 58 -7.17 0.58 -2.38
CA PHE A 58 -7.21 1.89 -3.02
C PHE A 58 -5.79 2.43 -3.19
N THR A 59 -5.55 3.09 -4.32
CA THR A 59 -4.24 3.62 -4.74
C THR A 59 -4.38 5.01 -5.31
N ASP A 60 -3.24 5.63 -5.67
CA ASP A 60 -3.04 7.01 -6.11
C ASP A 60 -2.96 8.04 -4.97
N SER A 61 -2.62 9.29 -5.33
CA SER A 61 -2.40 10.38 -4.36
C SER A 61 -3.65 10.82 -3.59
N LYS A 62 -4.83 10.46 -4.09
CA LYS A 62 -6.14 10.77 -3.50
C LYS A 62 -6.93 9.52 -3.13
N CYS A 63 -6.37 8.33 -3.30
CA CYS A 63 -7.03 7.05 -3.11
C CYS A 63 -8.25 6.87 -4.03
N GLY A 64 -8.21 7.43 -5.24
CA GLY A 64 -9.30 7.36 -6.22
C GLY A 64 -9.38 6.03 -6.96
N ASN A 65 -8.22 5.39 -7.17
CA ASN A 65 -8.10 4.20 -7.99
C ASN A 65 -8.31 2.93 -7.16
N ARG A 66 -9.38 2.20 -7.49
CA ARG A 66 -9.68 0.90 -6.87
C ARG A 66 -8.80 -0.19 -7.46
N GLU A 67 -8.06 -0.87 -6.60
CA GLU A 67 -7.28 -2.05 -6.95
C GLU A 67 -8.18 -3.26 -7.17
N ARG A 68 -7.68 -4.19 -7.97
CA ARG A 68 -8.27 -5.51 -8.14
C ARG A 68 -7.80 -6.41 -7.00
N LYS A 69 -8.63 -7.40 -6.64
CA LYS A 69 -8.37 -8.32 -5.53
C LYS A 69 -8.23 -9.74 -6.05
N ILE A 70 -7.22 -10.46 -5.59
CA ILE A 70 -7.12 -11.91 -5.74
C ILE A 70 -7.24 -12.53 -4.35
N GLU A 71 -8.10 -13.51 -4.23
CA GLU A 71 -8.28 -14.30 -3.02
C GLU A 71 -7.73 -15.71 -3.23
N PHE A 72 -6.93 -16.16 -2.27
CA PHE A 72 -6.41 -17.51 -2.21
C PHE A 72 -7.11 -18.24 -1.08
N HIS A 73 -7.70 -19.39 -1.39
CA HIS A 73 -8.41 -20.24 -0.44
C HIS A 73 -7.72 -21.61 -0.42
N CYS A 74 -7.18 -21.98 0.74
CA CYS A 74 -6.61 -23.30 0.98
C CYS A 74 -7.73 -24.23 1.48
N LEU A 75 -8.07 -25.22 0.66
CA LEU A 75 -9.15 -26.18 0.96
C LEU A 75 -8.72 -27.21 2.03
N GLU A 76 -7.43 -27.49 2.14
CA GLU A 76 -6.88 -28.44 3.12
C GLU A 76 -5.97 -27.72 4.12
N PRO A 77 -6.31 -27.70 5.42
CA PRO A 77 -5.52 -26.99 6.44
C PRO A 77 -4.17 -27.64 6.76
N ILE A 78 -3.93 -28.86 6.26
CA ILE A 78 -2.71 -29.65 6.56
C ILE A 78 -1.48 -29.10 5.82
N PHE A 79 -1.68 -28.37 4.72
CA PHE A 79 -0.60 -27.77 3.91
C PHE A 79 -0.83 -26.27 3.71
N LEU A 80 -0.98 -25.51 4.80
CA LEU A 80 -1.03 -24.05 4.72
C LEU A 80 0.38 -23.48 4.47
N PRO A 81 0.64 -22.85 3.32
CA PRO A 81 1.91 -22.16 3.11
C PRO A 81 2.02 -20.98 4.07
N GLN A 82 3.19 -20.80 4.70
CA GLN A 82 3.46 -19.63 5.54
C GLN A 82 3.54 -18.37 4.69
N GLU A 83 4.11 -18.51 3.50
CA GLU A 83 4.31 -17.41 2.56
C GLU A 83 3.94 -17.85 1.14
N ILE A 84 3.18 -16.99 0.46
CA ILE A 84 2.82 -17.11 -0.95
C ILE A 84 3.51 -15.95 -1.67
N PHE A 85 4.44 -16.29 -2.56
CA PHE A 85 5.06 -15.34 -3.47
C PHE A 85 4.24 -15.31 -4.75
N ILE A 86 3.82 -14.12 -5.14
CA ILE A 86 2.90 -13.90 -6.26
C ILE A 86 3.63 -13.03 -7.26
N HIS A 87 4.00 -13.63 -8.39
CA HIS A 87 4.71 -12.95 -9.46
C HIS A 87 3.72 -12.52 -10.54
N PHE A 88 3.55 -11.22 -10.67
CA PHE A 88 2.75 -10.57 -11.69
C PHE A 88 3.64 -10.23 -12.88
N VAL A 89 3.25 -10.70 -14.07
CA VAL A 89 3.94 -10.36 -15.31
C VAL A 89 2.98 -9.56 -16.21
N HIS A 90 3.42 -8.36 -16.54
CA HIS A 90 2.76 -7.46 -17.46
C HIS A 90 3.55 -7.41 -18.77
N ILE A 91 2.85 -7.59 -19.89
CA ILE A 91 3.42 -7.46 -21.23
C ILE A 91 2.81 -6.20 -21.84
N SER A 92 3.62 -5.15 -21.95
CA SER A 92 3.28 -3.88 -22.57
C SER A 92 3.55 -3.94 -24.08
N SER A 93 2.65 -3.33 -24.85
CA SER A 93 2.84 -3.14 -26.29
C SER A 93 3.69 -1.89 -26.55
N LYS A 94 4.32 -1.76 -27.72
CA LYS A 94 5.03 -0.53 -28.15
C LYS A 94 4.16 0.74 -28.14
N HIS A 95 2.85 0.60 -28.01
CA HIS A 95 1.90 1.72 -27.93
C HIS A 95 1.50 2.06 -26.49
N ASP A 96 1.98 1.27 -25.53
CA ASP A 96 1.79 1.49 -24.10
C ASP A 96 2.91 2.40 -23.57
N PRO A 97 2.60 3.48 -22.83
CA PRO A 97 3.61 4.32 -22.21
C PRO A 97 4.57 3.57 -21.28
N SER A 98 4.16 2.42 -20.73
CA SER A 98 5.00 1.58 -19.88
C SER A 98 6.08 0.77 -20.63
N TYR A 99 6.02 0.72 -21.97
CA TYR A 99 7.00 0.02 -22.80
C TYR A 99 8.39 0.66 -22.74
N GLU A 100 8.47 1.99 -22.75
CA GLU A 100 9.74 2.71 -22.66
C GLU A 100 10.45 2.50 -21.31
N LEU A 101 9.69 2.23 -20.25
CA LEU A 101 10.21 1.98 -18.90
C LEU A 101 10.78 0.56 -18.73
N SER A 102 10.23 -0.42 -19.45
CA SER A 102 10.64 -1.83 -19.34
C SER A 102 11.72 -2.23 -20.37
N GLY A 103 11.85 -1.50 -21.48
CA GLY A 103 12.90 -1.70 -22.48
C GLY A 103 12.67 -2.91 -23.41
N ASP A 104 12.18 -4.02 -22.87
CA ASP A 104 11.76 -5.23 -23.60
C ASP A 104 10.22 -5.39 -23.66
N GLY A 105 9.49 -4.45 -23.04
CA GLY A 105 8.04 -4.48 -22.92
C GLY A 105 7.53 -5.42 -21.83
N VAL A 106 8.38 -6.05 -21.04
CA VAL A 106 7.98 -6.98 -19.98
C VAL A 106 8.31 -6.37 -18.62
N THR A 107 7.29 -6.28 -17.75
CA THR A 107 7.48 -5.84 -16.36
C THR A 107 7.07 -6.97 -15.43
N GLN A 108 7.96 -7.35 -14.50
CA GLN A 108 7.66 -8.32 -13.45
C GLN A 108 7.61 -7.64 -12.09
N THR A 109 6.54 -7.87 -11.34
CA THR A 109 6.39 -7.42 -9.95
C THR A 109 6.11 -8.61 -9.06
N THR A 110 6.76 -8.68 -7.90
CA THR A 110 6.53 -9.77 -6.94
C THR A 110 5.92 -9.21 -5.67
N MET A 111 4.78 -9.78 -5.26
CA MET A 111 4.16 -9.50 -3.97
C MET A 111 4.26 -10.72 -3.07
N ILE A 112 4.30 -10.48 -1.76
CA ILE A 112 4.31 -11.53 -0.75
C ILE A 112 3.01 -11.45 0.02
N SER A 113 2.31 -12.57 0.11
CA SER A 113 1.15 -12.73 0.98
C SER A 113 1.42 -13.78 2.04
N LYS A 114 0.95 -13.54 3.26
CA LYS A 114 1.07 -14.47 4.38
C LYS A 114 -0.32 -14.90 4.81
N ILE A 115 -0.49 -16.19 5.08
CA ILE A 115 -1.71 -16.69 5.72
C ILE A 115 -1.51 -16.54 7.23
N LYS A 116 -2.44 -15.90 7.92
CA LYS A 116 -2.33 -15.76 9.37
C LYS A 116 -2.63 -17.09 10.06
N TYR A 117 -2.16 -17.21 11.29
CA TYR A 117 -2.45 -18.38 12.12
C TYR A 117 -3.97 -18.60 12.24
N GLN A 118 -4.41 -19.85 12.04
CA GLN A 118 -5.82 -20.29 12.01
C GLN A 118 -6.68 -19.71 10.87
N GLU A 119 -6.12 -18.95 9.94
CA GLU A 119 -6.81 -18.58 8.69
C GLU A 119 -6.51 -19.64 7.61
N THR A 120 -7.47 -19.84 6.70
CA THR A 120 -7.33 -20.74 5.53
C THR A 120 -7.30 -19.97 4.22
N SER A 121 -7.31 -18.65 4.29
CA SER A 121 -7.36 -17.80 3.11
C SER A 121 -6.55 -16.54 3.32
N THR A 122 -6.05 -15.99 2.22
CA THR A 122 -5.45 -14.66 2.20
C THR A 122 -5.80 -13.94 0.91
N SER A 123 -5.56 -12.64 0.85
CA SER A 123 -5.81 -11.85 -0.36
C SER A 123 -4.72 -10.84 -0.62
N VAL A 124 -4.50 -10.57 -1.90
CA VAL A 124 -3.66 -9.44 -2.33
C VAL A 124 -4.47 -8.50 -3.19
N TYR A 125 -4.09 -7.23 -3.12
CA TYR A 125 -4.63 -6.18 -3.95
C TYR A 125 -3.53 -5.71 -4.90
N TYR A 126 -3.91 -5.45 -6.15
CA TYR A 126 -2.98 -5.02 -7.18
C TYR A 126 -3.63 -3.98 -8.09
N ALA A 127 -2.82 -3.04 -8.54
CA ALA A 127 -3.18 -2.07 -9.56
C ALA A 127 -2.66 -2.49 -10.94
N GLY A 128 -3.39 -2.14 -12.01
CA GLY A 128 -2.98 -2.35 -13.40
C GLY A 128 -3.49 -3.64 -14.05
N GLU A 129 -3.11 -3.82 -15.32
CA GLU A 129 -3.45 -5.01 -16.12
C GLU A 129 -2.49 -6.17 -15.83
N LEU A 130 -3.03 -7.39 -15.83
CA LEU A 130 -2.27 -8.61 -15.60
C LEU A 130 -2.47 -9.54 -16.78
N HIS A 131 -1.37 -10.07 -17.30
CA HIS A 131 -1.40 -11.08 -18.35
C HIS A 131 -1.12 -12.47 -17.78
N LEU A 132 -0.17 -12.59 -16.85
CA LEU A 132 0.24 -13.86 -16.26
C LEU A 132 0.50 -13.72 -14.75
N ILE A 133 0.22 -14.79 -14.00
CA ILE A 133 0.45 -14.90 -12.56
C ILE A 133 1.15 -16.24 -12.27
N PHE A 134 2.25 -16.20 -11.54
CA PHE A 134 2.90 -17.39 -10.99
C PHE A 134 2.86 -17.36 -9.46
N LEU A 135 2.62 -18.52 -8.85
CA LEU A 135 2.58 -18.70 -7.40
C LEU A 135 3.73 -19.61 -6.97
N GLU A 136 4.57 -19.12 -6.06
CA GLU A 136 5.56 -19.91 -5.33
C GLU A 136 5.12 -20.00 -3.86
N PHE A 137 5.15 -21.21 -3.31
CA PHE A 137 4.74 -21.49 -1.93
C PHE A 137 5.96 -21.84 -1.08
N ARG A 138 6.11 -21.19 0.07
CA ARG A 138 7.11 -21.57 1.08
C ARG A 138 6.43 -22.07 2.35
N GLN A 139 7.00 -23.16 2.87
CA GLN A 139 6.59 -23.80 4.12
C GLN A 139 7.27 -23.15 5.33
#